data_AF-A0A258QRE1-F1
#
_entry.id   AF-A0A258QRE1-F1
#
_cell.length_a   1.000
_cell.length_b   1.000
_cell.length_c   1.000
_cell.angle_alpha   90.00
_cell.angle_beta   90.00
_cell.angle_gamma   90.00
#
_symmetry.space_group_name_H-M   'P 1'
#
loop_
_entity.id
_entity.type
_entity.pdbx_description
1 polymer ?
#
loop_
_entity_poly.entity_id
_entity_poly.type
_entity_poly.pdbx_seq_one_letter_code
_entity_poly.pdbx_strand_id
1 'polypeptide(L)'
;MTFQNTTSLLFERNQLVALQSVKATGMVQGLVLEMTIRQEYQNCTQDNLEASYTFPMGWGASFMDLHVEIAGKRLRGSVIEKQVAIAGYEKAIADGDTPIMLEKNSEGIYTASLGNLKPGEAATIEYRYAQLLQVEEGCARICLPTTIAPRYGKEQFGGIQEHQSTQADMLVQYPLTLSLLLSGGTEKCTIESPSHHIDVTHNTSGTIIELTRDAFLDRDFILSLSGLKNQSFCMAAPDKHMGSEACTVLASFNPNIDNGKFAQPVALKILVDCSGSMNGDSIESAKEALHQVLIS
;
A
#
# COMPACT_ATOMS: atom_id res chain seq x y z
N MET A 1 7.46 6.95 21.63
CA MET A 1 7.24 6.99 20.17
C MET A 1 5.78 6.63 19.94
N THR A 2 4.97 7.62 19.58
CA THR A 2 3.52 7.47 19.43
C THR A 2 3.24 7.09 17.99
N PHE A 3 2.68 5.90 17.76
CA PHE A 3 2.31 5.42 16.42
C PHE A 3 0.90 5.91 16.10
N GLN A 4 0.71 6.57 14.96
CA GLN A 4 -0.57 7.15 14.53
C GLN A 4 -1.19 6.27 13.43
N ASN A 5 -2.38 5.73 13.68
CA ASN A 5 -3.15 4.93 12.72
C ASN A 5 -4.06 5.82 11.89
N THR A 6 -3.72 6.05 10.62
CA THR A 6 -4.53 6.92 9.74
C THR A 6 -4.72 6.32 8.36
N THR A 7 -5.69 5.41 8.26
CA THR A 7 -6.49 5.26 7.03
C THR A 7 -7.88 5.79 7.38
N SER A 8 -8.16 7.05 7.06
CA SER A 8 -9.34 7.75 7.60
C SER A 8 -10.03 8.60 6.55
N LEU A 9 -11.36 8.58 6.58
CA LEU A 9 -12.21 9.56 5.94
C LEU A 9 -12.19 10.88 6.74
N LEU A 10 -11.90 11.99 6.07
CA LEU A 10 -11.78 13.33 6.62
C LEU A 10 -13.01 14.18 6.33
N PHE A 11 -13.33 15.06 7.27
CA PHE A 11 -14.45 16.03 7.24
C PHE A 11 -13.99 17.37 7.84
N GLU A 12 -14.52 18.51 7.36
CA GLU A 12 -14.18 19.88 7.81
C GLU A 12 -14.40 20.15 9.32
N ARG A 13 -15.09 19.24 10.02
CA ARG A 13 -15.19 19.22 11.47
C ARG A 13 -14.74 17.83 11.90
N ASN A 14 -13.79 17.76 12.82
CA ASN A 14 -13.15 16.57 13.40
C ASN A 14 -14.17 15.60 14.08
N GLN A 15 -15.17 15.13 13.32
CA GLN A 15 -16.33 14.35 13.73
C GLN A 15 -16.21 12.93 13.15
N LEU A 16 -16.39 11.94 14.02
CA LEU A 16 -16.03 10.54 13.80
C LEU A 16 -16.92 9.86 12.74
N VAL A 17 -16.35 9.55 11.60
CA VAL A 17 -16.79 8.40 10.78
C VAL A 17 -16.01 7.18 11.24
N ALA A 18 -16.73 6.13 11.62
CA ALA A 18 -16.12 4.92 12.13
C ALA A 18 -15.86 3.94 10.99
N LEU A 19 -14.58 3.64 10.74
CA LEU A 19 -14.16 2.47 9.96
C LEU A 19 -14.69 1.21 10.68
N GLN A 20 -15.49 0.43 9.99
CA GLN A 20 -16.17 -0.76 10.51
C GLN A 20 -15.35 -2.03 10.27
N SER A 21 -14.77 -2.16 9.08
CA SER A 21 -14.02 -3.34 8.69
C SER A 21 -13.04 -3.05 7.56
N VAL A 22 -11.96 -3.82 7.52
CA VAL A 22 -11.03 -3.86 6.38
C VAL A 22 -10.91 -5.29 5.89
N LYS A 23 -11.10 -5.47 4.58
CA LYS A 23 -10.86 -6.74 3.88
C LYS A 23 -9.82 -6.54 2.81
N ALA A 24 -8.72 -7.28 2.91
CA ALA A 24 -7.66 -7.32 1.93
C ALA A 24 -7.66 -8.69 1.23
N THR A 25 -7.73 -8.70 -0.10
CA THR A 25 -7.65 -9.94 -0.88
C THR A 25 -6.69 -9.77 -2.03
N GLY A 26 -5.82 -10.73 -2.25
CA GLY A 26 -4.89 -10.63 -3.36
C GLY A 26 -4.26 -11.93 -3.79
N MET A 27 -3.38 -11.80 -4.77
CA MET A 27 -2.58 -12.89 -5.28
C MET A 27 -1.17 -12.42 -5.60
N VAL A 28 -0.21 -13.31 -5.43
CA VAL A 28 1.14 -13.19 -5.92
C VAL A 28 1.35 -14.23 -7.00
N GLN A 29 1.68 -13.80 -8.20
CA GLN A 29 2.09 -14.68 -9.29
C GLN A 29 3.53 -14.37 -9.67
N GLY A 30 4.45 -15.27 -9.32
CA GLY A 30 5.88 -14.98 -9.37
C GLY A 30 6.21 -13.79 -8.47
N LEU A 31 6.68 -12.67 -9.03
CA LEU A 31 6.98 -11.46 -8.25
C LEU A 31 5.91 -10.36 -8.37
N VAL A 32 4.79 -10.62 -9.04
CA VAL A 32 3.72 -9.63 -9.18
C VAL A 32 2.65 -9.87 -8.14
N LEU A 33 2.47 -8.89 -7.25
CA LEU A 33 1.39 -8.80 -6.29
C LEU A 33 0.24 -8.02 -6.91
N GLU A 34 -0.98 -8.57 -6.89
CA GLU A 34 -2.23 -7.83 -7.11
C GLU A 34 -3.06 -7.89 -5.84
N MET A 35 -3.48 -6.72 -5.34
CA MET A 35 -4.25 -6.59 -4.11
C MET A 35 -5.50 -5.77 -4.35
N THR A 36 -6.60 -6.21 -3.77
CA THR A 36 -7.85 -5.47 -3.61
C THR A 36 -8.08 -5.21 -2.14
N ILE A 37 -8.29 -3.95 -1.78
CA ILE A 37 -8.59 -3.52 -0.42
C ILE A 37 -9.99 -2.94 -0.41
N ARG A 38 -10.84 -3.49 0.45
CA ARG A 38 -12.21 -3.05 0.69
C ARG A 38 -12.34 -2.58 2.13
N GLN A 39 -12.90 -1.39 2.30
CA GLN A 39 -13.11 -0.76 3.60
C GLN A 39 -14.54 -0.28 3.73
N GLU A 40 -15.12 -0.52 4.89
CA GLU A 40 -16.51 -0.14 5.18
C GLU A 40 -16.52 0.91 6.27
N TYR A 41 -17.28 1.98 6.03
CA TYR A 41 -17.38 3.14 6.91
C TYR A 41 -18.84 3.44 7.21
N GLN A 42 -19.11 4.03 8.37
CA GLN A 42 -20.43 4.52 8.73
C GLN A 42 -20.36 5.91 9.35
N ASN A 43 -21.24 6.82 8.91
CA ASN A 43 -21.47 8.09 9.59
C ASN A 43 -22.24 7.82 10.89
N CYS A 44 -21.54 7.80 12.02
CA CYS A 44 -22.12 7.62 13.34
C CYS A 44 -22.57 8.95 14.00
N THR A 45 -22.50 10.05 13.27
CA THR A 45 -22.86 11.39 13.74
C THR A 45 -24.30 11.76 13.38
N GLN A 46 -24.79 12.87 13.91
CA GLN A 46 -26.11 13.43 13.57
C GLN A 46 -26.03 14.49 12.45
N ASP A 47 -24.84 14.77 11.93
CA ASP A 47 -24.59 15.80 10.92
C ASP A 47 -24.33 15.17 9.53
N ASN A 48 -24.61 15.94 8.47
CA ASN A 48 -24.12 15.60 7.13
C ASN A 48 -22.61 15.84 7.09
N LEU A 49 -21.89 14.89 6.51
CA LEU A 49 -20.45 14.87 6.51
C LEU A 49 -19.91 14.89 5.07
N GLU A 50 -19.08 15.86 4.68
CA GLU A 50 -18.34 15.87 3.40
C GLU A 50 -17.05 15.03 3.40
N ALA A 51 -17.07 13.90 2.69
CA ALA A 51 -16.11 12.82 2.81
C ALA A 51 -14.93 12.93 1.84
N SER A 52 -13.71 12.92 2.37
CA SER A 52 -12.49 12.70 1.59
C SER A 52 -11.67 11.55 2.16
N TYR A 53 -11.19 10.64 1.31
CA TYR A 53 -10.50 9.42 1.69
C TYR A 53 -9.06 9.44 1.22
N THR A 54 -8.10 9.46 2.13
CA THR A 54 -6.68 9.38 1.78
C THR A 54 -6.11 8.02 2.18
N PHE A 55 -5.35 7.39 1.27
CA PHE A 55 -4.76 6.08 1.52
C PHE A 55 -3.34 5.95 0.94
N PRO A 56 -2.46 5.24 1.67
CA PRO A 56 -1.15 4.89 1.16
C PRO A 56 -1.21 3.60 0.32
N MET A 57 -0.34 3.49 -0.67
CA MET A 57 -0.01 2.25 -1.36
C MET A 57 1.47 1.93 -1.15
N GLY A 58 1.83 0.65 -1.26
CA GLY A 58 3.24 0.23 -1.17
C GLY A 58 4.13 0.96 -2.19
N TRP A 59 5.39 1.15 -1.86
CA TRP A 59 6.34 1.76 -2.79
C TRP A 59 6.47 0.91 -4.07
N GLY A 60 6.47 1.57 -5.23
CA GLY A 60 6.43 0.90 -6.54
C GLY A 60 5.07 0.28 -6.92
N ALA A 61 4.01 0.48 -6.11
CA ALA A 61 2.67 0.04 -6.48
C ALA A 61 2.05 0.94 -7.56
N SER A 62 1.39 0.31 -8.52
CA SER A 62 0.60 0.93 -9.57
C SER A 62 -0.88 0.80 -9.26
N PHE A 63 -1.56 1.95 -9.17
CA PHE A 63 -3.00 2.01 -8.98
C PHE A 63 -3.73 1.44 -10.20
N MET A 64 -4.79 0.65 -9.98
CA MET A 64 -5.54 0.00 -11.06
C MET A 64 -7.01 0.42 -11.14
N ASP A 65 -7.73 0.41 -10.02
CA ASP A 65 -9.17 0.70 -10.00
C ASP A 65 -9.62 1.22 -8.64
N LEU A 66 -10.70 2.00 -8.62
CA LEU A 66 -11.41 2.45 -7.43
C LEU A 66 -12.91 2.36 -7.66
N HIS A 67 -13.58 1.73 -6.71
CA HIS A 67 -15.02 1.72 -6.59
C HIS A 67 -15.41 2.31 -5.24
N VAL A 68 -16.47 3.11 -5.26
CA VAL A 68 -17.04 3.70 -4.06
C VAL A 68 -18.53 3.45 -4.09
N GLU A 69 -19.09 3.00 -2.97
CA GLU A 69 -20.53 2.77 -2.83
C GLU A 69 -21.06 3.60 -1.67
N ILE A 70 -21.96 4.54 -1.97
CA ILE A 70 -22.60 5.45 -1.01
C ILE A 70 -24.11 5.46 -1.31
N ALA A 71 -24.97 5.44 -0.31
CA ALA A 71 -26.43 5.27 -0.46
C ALA A 71 -26.85 4.08 -1.35
N GLY A 72 -26.06 3.00 -1.43
CA GLY A 72 -26.31 1.86 -2.33
C GLY A 72 -26.10 2.18 -3.83
N LYS A 73 -25.52 3.33 -4.16
CA LYS A 73 -25.07 3.67 -5.51
C LYS A 73 -23.58 3.37 -5.63
N ARG A 74 -23.23 2.47 -6.55
CA ARG A 74 -21.84 2.15 -6.84
C ARG A 74 -21.30 3.04 -7.95
N LEU A 75 -20.27 3.79 -7.63
CA LEU A 75 -19.54 4.71 -8.48
C LEU A 75 -18.16 4.11 -8.78
N ARG A 76 -17.66 4.33 -10.00
CA ARG A 76 -16.34 3.90 -10.42
C ARG A 76 -15.48 5.13 -10.71
N GLY A 77 -14.30 5.19 -10.10
CA GLY A 77 -13.31 6.21 -10.41
C GLY A 77 -12.73 5.98 -11.81
N SER A 78 -12.71 7.02 -12.64
CA SER A 78 -12.02 6.99 -13.93
C SER A 78 -10.71 7.75 -13.81
N VAL A 79 -9.61 7.16 -14.30
CA VAL A 79 -8.31 7.83 -14.35
C VAL A 79 -8.30 8.75 -15.58
N ILE A 80 -8.31 10.04 -15.34
CA ILE A 80 -8.24 11.07 -16.38
C ILE A 80 -7.14 12.08 -16.04
N GLU A 81 -6.60 12.73 -17.06
CA GLU A 81 -5.54 13.73 -16.90
C GLU A 81 -6.01 14.88 -15.97
N LYS A 82 -5.12 15.36 -15.10
CA LYS A 82 -5.46 16.25 -13.98
C LYS A 82 -6.28 17.49 -14.41
N GLN A 83 -5.89 18.17 -15.48
CA GLN A 83 -6.60 19.37 -15.94
C GLN A 83 -8.01 19.05 -16.46
N VAL A 84 -8.15 17.91 -17.15
CA VAL A 84 -9.43 17.41 -17.65
C VAL A 84 -10.33 16.94 -16.50
N ALA A 85 -9.74 16.34 -15.46
CA ALA A 85 -10.43 15.91 -14.24
C ALA A 85 -11.09 17.08 -13.51
N ILE A 86 -10.33 18.15 -13.29
CA ILE A 86 -10.78 19.35 -12.58
C ILE A 86 -11.95 20.00 -13.33
N ALA A 87 -11.82 20.21 -14.64
CA ALA A 87 -12.88 20.81 -15.44
C ALA A 87 -14.16 19.95 -15.49
N GLY A 88 -14.02 18.62 -15.54
CA GLY A 88 -15.14 17.69 -15.46
C GLY A 88 -15.84 17.70 -14.10
N TYR A 89 -15.06 17.81 -13.02
CA TYR A 89 -15.55 17.88 -11.64
C TYR A 89 -16.37 19.16 -11.41
N GLU A 90 -15.84 20.33 -11.78
CA GLU A 90 -16.55 21.62 -11.64
C GLU A 90 -17.87 21.64 -12.43
N LYS A 91 -17.86 21.06 -13.65
CA LYS A 91 -19.06 20.96 -14.47
C LYS A 91 -20.11 20.04 -13.84
N ALA A 92 -19.71 18.88 -13.33
CA ALA A 92 -20.63 17.95 -12.68
C ALA A 92 -21.26 18.55 -11.41
N ILE A 93 -20.52 19.34 -10.63
CA ILE A 93 -21.08 20.14 -9.52
C ILE A 93 -22.12 21.14 -10.04
N ALA A 94 -21.81 21.86 -11.12
CA ALA A 94 -22.74 22.83 -11.71
C ALA A 94 -24.02 22.16 -12.25
N ASP A 95 -23.91 20.92 -12.73
CA ASP A 95 -25.02 20.10 -13.23
C ASP A 95 -25.79 19.37 -12.09
N GLY A 96 -25.34 19.50 -10.83
CA GLY A 96 -25.98 18.91 -9.66
C GLY A 96 -25.62 17.45 -9.37
N ASP A 97 -24.63 16.91 -10.07
CA ASP A 97 -24.09 15.57 -9.84
C ASP A 97 -23.09 15.56 -8.68
N THR A 98 -22.88 14.39 -8.05
CA THR A 98 -21.87 14.19 -7.00
C THR A 98 -20.68 13.38 -7.57
N PRO A 99 -19.76 14.02 -8.31
CA PRO A 99 -18.63 13.33 -8.90
C PRO A 99 -17.62 12.88 -7.84
N ILE A 100 -17.03 11.72 -8.05
CA ILE A 100 -15.88 11.25 -7.25
C ILE A 100 -14.61 11.59 -8.00
N MET A 101 -13.68 12.26 -7.33
CA MET A 101 -12.39 12.63 -7.89
C MET A 101 -11.27 11.92 -7.13
N LEU A 102 -10.41 11.20 -7.84
CA LEU A 102 -9.21 10.58 -7.29
C LEU A 102 -7.98 11.38 -7.72
N GLU A 103 -7.21 11.84 -6.75
CA GLU A 103 -5.96 12.56 -6.95
C GLU A 103 -4.77 11.75 -6.44
N LYS A 104 -3.67 11.78 -7.19
CA LYS A 104 -2.36 11.30 -6.73
C LYS A 104 -1.60 12.50 -6.17
N ASN A 105 -1.34 12.51 -4.86
CA ASN A 105 -0.71 13.65 -4.18
C ASN A 105 0.82 13.57 -4.33
N SER A 106 1.40 12.47 -3.85
CA SER A 106 2.84 12.15 -3.91
C SER A 106 3.06 10.70 -4.35
N GLU A 107 4.31 10.24 -4.43
CA GLU A 107 4.56 8.80 -4.63
C GLU A 107 3.90 7.98 -3.51
N GLY A 108 2.99 7.08 -3.90
CA GLY A 108 2.32 6.18 -2.98
C GLY A 108 1.14 6.76 -2.20
N ILE A 109 0.75 8.03 -2.37
CA ILE A 109 -0.40 8.63 -1.64
C ILE A 109 -1.49 9.07 -2.61
N TYR A 110 -2.72 8.66 -2.31
CA TYR A 110 -3.91 8.95 -3.11
C TYR A 110 -5.02 9.51 -2.24
N THR A 111 -5.77 10.48 -2.75
CA THR A 111 -6.94 11.07 -2.10
C THR A 111 -8.16 10.99 -3.00
N ALA A 112 -9.24 10.39 -2.52
CA ALA A 112 -10.53 10.33 -3.19
C ALA A 112 -11.54 11.27 -2.51
N SER A 113 -12.09 12.24 -3.24
CA SER A 113 -13.19 13.09 -2.78
C SER A 113 -14.52 12.40 -3.07
N LEU A 114 -15.29 12.07 -2.04
CA LEU A 114 -16.45 11.18 -2.12
C LEU A 114 -17.82 11.89 -2.02
N GLY A 115 -17.83 13.18 -1.68
CA GLY A 115 -19.06 13.96 -1.50
C GLY A 115 -19.70 13.76 -0.13
N ASN A 116 -21.01 14.04 -0.01
CA ASN A 116 -21.71 14.06 1.28
C ASN A 116 -22.24 12.69 1.73
N LEU A 117 -21.98 12.35 2.99
CA LEU A 117 -22.47 11.17 3.71
C LEU A 117 -23.44 11.60 4.81
N LYS A 118 -24.71 11.19 4.73
CA LYS A 118 -25.76 11.57 5.68
C LYS A 118 -25.65 10.83 7.01
N PRO A 119 -26.29 11.31 8.09
CA PRO A 119 -26.37 10.59 9.37
C PRO A 119 -26.80 9.14 9.20
N GLY A 120 -26.04 8.20 9.76
CA GLY A 120 -26.28 6.76 9.71
C GLY A 120 -25.94 6.08 8.38
N GLU A 121 -25.57 6.85 7.35
CA GLU A 121 -25.25 6.32 6.03
C GLU A 121 -23.89 5.60 6.01
N ALA A 122 -23.80 4.54 5.20
CA ALA A 122 -22.59 3.76 5.03
C ALA A 122 -21.89 4.09 3.70
N ALA A 123 -20.57 4.02 3.72
CA ALA A 123 -19.72 4.13 2.54
C ALA A 123 -18.83 2.88 2.44
N THR A 124 -18.77 2.26 1.28
CA THR A 124 -17.77 1.22 0.96
C THR A 124 -16.78 1.77 -0.03
N ILE A 125 -15.49 1.66 0.30
CA ILE A 125 -14.40 2.05 -0.59
C ILE A 125 -13.62 0.80 -0.94
N GLU A 126 -13.45 0.54 -2.23
CA GLU A 126 -12.74 -0.63 -2.73
C GLU A 126 -11.74 -0.19 -3.79
N TYR A 127 -10.45 -0.39 -3.55
CA TYR A 127 -9.41 -0.03 -4.50
C TYR A 127 -8.50 -1.21 -4.80
N ARG A 128 -7.93 -1.21 -6.01
CA ARG A 128 -7.06 -2.26 -6.50
C ARG A 128 -5.74 -1.70 -6.97
N TYR A 129 -4.65 -2.41 -6.65
CA TYR A 129 -3.31 -2.07 -7.08
C TYR A 129 -2.49 -3.31 -7.41
N ALA A 130 -1.47 -3.11 -8.25
CA ALA A 130 -0.46 -4.11 -8.53
C ALA A 130 0.92 -3.60 -8.08
N GLN A 131 1.80 -4.49 -7.65
CA GLN A 131 3.16 -4.15 -7.23
C GLN A 131 4.13 -5.24 -7.68
N LEU A 132 5.28 -4.81 -8.23
CA LEU A 132 6.40 -5.71 -8.46
C LEU A 132 7.22 -5.84 -7.18
N LEU A 133 7.26 -7.04 -6.61
CA LEU A 133 8.02 -7.35 -5.40
C LEU A 133 9.52 -7.32 -5.68
N GLN A 134 10.25 -6.64 -4.80
CA GLN A 134 11.71 -6.61 -4.82
C GLN A 134 12.25 -7.78 -4.01
N VAL A 135 13.25 -8.46 -4.56
CA VAL A 135 13.97 -9.55 -3.87
C VAL A 135 15.32 -9.02 -3.41
N GLU A 136 15.52 -8.97 -2.11
CA GLU A 136 16.75 -8.56 -1.47
C GLU A 136 17.29 -9.74 -0.65
N GLU A 137 18.54 -10.14 -0.90
CA GLU A 137 19.21 -11.27 -0.23
C GLU A 137 18.43 -12.61 -0.26
N GLY A 138 17.56 -12.80 -1.26
CA GLY A 138 16.73 -14.00 -1.37
C GLY A 138 15.46 -13.96 -0.53
N CYS A 139 15.06 -12.77 -0.08
CA CYS A 139 13.83 -12.49 0.62
C CYS A 139 13.02 -11.43 -0.15
N ALA A 140 11.70 -11.57 -0.18
CA ALA A 140 10.79 -10.53 -0.64
C ALA A 140 9.83 -10.17 0.49
N ARG A 141 9.45 -8.91 0.58
CA ARG A 141 8.54 -8.41 1.61
C ARG A 141 7.29 -7.82 0.99
N ILE A 142 6.15 -8.30 1.44
CA ILE A 142 4.84 -7.70 1.16
C ILE A 142 4.46 -6.87 2.36
N CYS A 143 4.04 -5.64 2.11
CA CYS A 143 3.62 -4.70 3.13
C CYS A 143 2.28 -4.10 2.72
N LEU A 144 1.26 -4.29 3.54
CA LEU A 144 0.02 -3.51 3.43
C LEU A 144 0.12 -2.36 4.43
N PRO A 145 0.39 -1.12 3.97
CA PRO A 145 0.48 0.03 4.85
C PRO A 145 -0.88 0.35 5.45
N THR A 146 -0.92 0.55 6.76
CA THR A 146 -2.14 0.94 7.49
C THR A 146 -2.08 2.39 7.98
N THR A 147 -0.93 3.05 7.78
CA THR A 147 -0.61 4.38 8.29
C THR A 147 -0.01 5.27 7.20
N ILE A 148 -0.39 6.56 7.18
CA ILE A 148 0.15 7.56 6.23
C ILE A 148 1.41 8.24 6.80
N ALA A 149 1.46 8.60 8.09
CA ALA A 149 2.61 9.28 8.71
C ALA A 149 3.39 8.34 9.67
N PRO A 150 4.74 8.40 9.76
CA PRO A 150 5.69 9.33 9.14
C PRO A 150 6.40 8.78 7.88
N ARG A 151 5.93 7.66 7.30
CA ARG A 151 6.62 6.97 6.20
C ARG A 151 6.83 7.80 4.94
N TYR A 152 5.95 8.77 4.70
CA TYR A 152 5.98 9.65 3.53
C TYR A 152 6.39 11.09 3.88
N GLY A 153 7.01 11.31 5.06
CA GLY A 153 7.39 12.63 5.57
C GLY A 153 6.35 13.23 6.52
N LYS A 154 6.58 14.48 6.96
CA LYS A 154 5.55 15.26 7.66
C LYS A 154 4.40 15.51 6.69
N GLU A 155 3.16 15.41 7.15
CA GLU A 155 1.92 15.49 6.34
C GLU A 155 1.92 16.68 5.34
N GLN A 156 2.48 17.83 5.75
CA GLN A 156 2.64 19.04 4.94
C GLN A 156 3.59 18.90 3.72
N PHE A 157 4.56 17.98 3.76
CA PHE A 157 5.52 17.75 2.68
C PHE A 157 5.04 16.71 1.64
N GLY A 158 4.03 15.90 1.98
CA GLY A 158 3.36 14.96 1.07
C GLY A 158 2.28 15.60 0.20
N GLY A 159 2.10 16.92 0.27
CA GLY A 159 1.03 17.64 -0.43
C GLY A 159 -0.35 17.49 0.19
N ILE A 160 -0.44 16.96 1.42
CA ILE A 160 -1.68 16.81 2.18
C ILE A 160 -2.03 18.17 2.80
N GLN A 161 -3.20 18.72 2.48
CA GLN A 161 -3.67 20.00 3.01
C GLN A 161 -4.06 19.87 4.50
N GLU A 162 -4.03 20.95 5.30
CA GLU A 162 -4.25 20.86 6.77
C GLU A 162 -5.61 20.24 7.15
N HIS A 163 -6.66 20.46 6.37
CA HIS A 163 -7.97 19.82 6.55
C HIS A 163 -7.99 18.33 6.15
N GLN A 164 -6.86 17.79 5.69
CA GLN A 164 -6.67 16.38 5.35
C GLN A 164 -5.78 15.63 6.38
N SER A 165 -5.39 16.26 7.49
CA SER A 165 -4.67 15.61 8.60
C SER A 165 -5.64 15.09 9.69
N THR A 166 -5.45 13.86 10.18
CA THR A 166 -6.27 13.27 11.26
C THR A 166 -5.48 13.04 12.55
N GLN A 167 -6.19 13.08 13.69
CA GLN A 167 -5.71 12.48 14.94
C GLN A 167 -6.31 11.07 15.08
N ALA A 168 -5.45 10.05 15.14
CA ALA A 168 -5.85 8.66 15.35
C ALA A 168 -6.38 8.46 16.77
N ASP A 169 -7.54 7.81 16.92
CA ASP A 169 -8.04 7.38 18.22
C ASP A 169 -7.49 5.98 18.57
N MET A 170 -6.52 5.93 19.48
CA MET A 170 -5.71 4.74 19.79
C MET A 170 -6.50 3.58 20.42
N LEU A 171 -7.76 3.81 20.80
CA LEU A 171 -8.61 2.83 21.50
C LEU A 171 -9.53 2.06 20.54
N VAL A 172 -9.62 2.45 19.28
CA VAL A 172 -10.53 1.82 18.31
C VAL A 172 -9.83 0.65 17.61
N GLN A 173 -10.40 -0.54 17.79
CA GLN A 173 -9.96 -1.74 17.09
C GLN A 173 -10.69 -1.87 15.76
N TYR A 174 -9.94 -1.86 14.65
CA TYR A 174 -10.49 -2.03 13.31
C TYR A 174 -10.26 -3.46 12.83
N PRO A 175 -11.29 -4.31 12.73
CA PRO A 175 -11.14 -5.69 12.30
C PRO A 175 -10.51 -5.77 10.90
N LEU A 176 -9.49 -6.61 10.75
CA LEU A 176 -8.79 -6.85 9.50
C LEU A 176 -8.97 -8.32 9.09
N THR A 177 -9.52 -8.55 7.91
CA THR A 177 -9.47 -9.85 7.23
C THR A 177 -8.52 -9.75 6.06
N LEU A 178 -7.61 -10.72 5.91
CA LEU A 178 -6.74 -10.80 4.74
C LEU A 178 -6.69 -12.24 4.21
N SER A 179 -6.74 -12.38 2.89
CA SER A 179 -6.51 -13.64 2.17
C SER A 179 -5.59 -13.38 0.97
N LEU A 180 -4.49 -14.12 0.89
CA LEU A 180 -3.46 -13.96 -0.14
C LEU A 180 -3.13 -15.32 -0.76
N LEU A 181 -3.24 -15.44 -2.08
CA LEU A 181 -2.82 -16.63 -2.82
C LEU A 181 -1.40 -16.44 -3.38
N LEU A 182 -0.46 -17.27 -2.97
CA LEU A 182 0.88 -17.34 -3.58
C LEU A 182 0.91 -18.41 -4.67
N SER A 183 1.51 -18.06 -5.81
CA SER A 183 1.65 -18.92 -7.00
C SER A 183 2.84 -18.49 -7.88
N GLY A 184 3.12 -19.24 -8.94
CA GLY A 184 4.17 -18.90 -9.90
C GLY A 184 5.58 -19.03 -9.34
N GLY A 185 5.81 -19.98 -8.43
CA GLY A 185 7.07 -20.26 -7.76
C GLY A 185 7.13 -19.74 -6.32
N THR A 186 6.33 -18.73 -5.96
CA THR A 186 6.33 -18.18 -4.59
C THR A 186 5.62 -19.07 -3.58
N GLU A 187 4.76 -20.00 -4.05
CA GLU A 187 4.11 -20.99 -3.20
C GLU A 187 5.09 -21.93 -2.47
N LYS A 188 6.35 -21.99 -2.92
CA LYS A 188 7.44 -22.80 -2.36
C LYS A 188 8.31 -22.04 -1.35
N CYS A 189 8.05 -20.76 -1.14
CA CYS A 189 8.82 -19.95 -0.20
C CYS A 189 8.56 -20.36 1.24
N THR A 190 9.51 -20.09 2.12
CA THR A 190 9.24 -20.02 3.55
C THR A 190 8.46 -18.74 3.83
N ILE A 191 7.33 -18.88 4.52
CA ILE A 191 6.36 -17.80 4.74
C ILE A 191 6.36 -17.46 6.23
N GLU A 192 6.61 -16.20 6.55
CA GLU A 192 6.56 -15.69 7.92
C GLU A 192 5.89 -14.32 7.96
N SER A 193 5.14 -14.04 9.03
CA SER A 193 4.57 -12.72 9.28
C SER A 193 5.02 -12.23 10.66
N PRO A 194 5.89 -11.21 10.72
CA PRO A 194 6.31 -10.62 12.00
C PRO A 194 5.25 -9.68 12.60
N SER A 195 4.17 -9.40 11.84
CA SER A 195 3.17 -8.38 12.19
C SER A 195 1.88 -8.97 12.77
N HIS A 196 1.40 -10.06 12.18
CA HIS A 196 0.11 -10.67 12.50
C HIS A 196 0.23 -12.19 12.45
N HIS A 197 -0.61 -12.89 13.22
CA HIS A 197 -0.74 -14.34 13.13
C HIS A 197 -1.45 -14.73 11.83
N ILE A 198 -0.89 -15.75 11.16
CA ILE A 198 -1.38 -16.26 9.88
C ILE A 198 -1.58 -17.76 9.93
N ASP A 199 -2.59 -18.23 9.21
CA ASP A 199 -2.76 -19.62 8.82
C ASP A 199 -2.29 -19.80 7.38
N VAL A 200 -1.52 -20.86 7.13
CA VAL A 200 -0.95 -21.17 5.81
C VAL A 200 -1.48 -22.51 5.35
N THR A 201 -2.19 -22.50 4.21
CA THR A 201 -2.79 -23.71 3.62
C THR A 201 -2.21 -23.95 2.24
N HIS A 202 -1.59 -25.11 2.06
CA HIS A 202 -1.08 -25.52 0.75
C HIS A 202 -2.16 -26.26 -0.03
N ASN A 203 -2.37 -25.87 -1.29
CA ASN A 203 -3.29 -26.53 -2.20
C ASN A 203 -2.62 -26.82 -3.56
N THR A 204 -3.33 -27.47 -4.47
CA THR A 204 -2.81 -27.84 -5.79
C THR A 204 -2.53 -26.64 -6.71
N SER A 205 -3.17 -25.50 -6.43
CA SER A 205 -3.11 -24.27 -7.23
C SER A 205 -2.13 -23.22 -6.65
N GLY A 206 -1.55 -23.46 -5.47
CA GLY A 206 -0.69 -22.52 -4.77
C GLY A 206 -0.76 -22.63 -3.24
N THR A 207 -0.29 -21.60 -2.55
CA THR A 207 -0.33 -21.49 -1.09
C THR A 207 -1.24 -20.35 -0.68
N ILE A 208 -2.28 -20.61 0.10
CA ILE A 208 -3.21 -19.61 0.62
C ILE A 208 -2.73 -19.19 2.02
N ILE A 209 -2.69 -17.88 2.25
CA ILE A 209 -2.34 -17.26 3.53
C ILE A 209 -3.54 -16.46 3.99
N GLU A 210 -4.01 -16.74 5.20
CA GLU A 210 -5.13 -16.04 5.82
C GLU A 210 -4.73 -15.51 7.20
N LEU A 211 -5.26 -14.35 7.58
CA LEU A 211 -5.13 -13.89 8.96
C LEU A 211 -6.00 -14.72 9.89
N THR A 212 -5.52 -14.93 11.12
CA THR A 212 -6.34 -15.52 12.18
C THR A 212 -7.45 -14.53 12.60
N ARG A 213 -8.51 -15.04 13.24
CA ARG A 213 -9.78 -14.32 13.45
C ARG A 213 -9.72 -13.09 14.35
N ASP A 214 -8.61 -12.85 15.04
CA ASP A 214 -8.43 -11.75 16.00
C ASP A 214 -7.44 -10.68 15.48
N ALA A 215 -7.33 -10.53 14.15
CA ALA A 215 -6.44 -9.55 13.53
C ALA A 215 -7.08 -8.15 13.44
N PHE A 216 -6.28 -7.13 13.72
CA PHE A 216 -6.71 -5.73 13.72
C PHE A 216 -5.77 -4.88 12.87
N LEU A 217 -6.30 -3.80 12.29
CA LEU A 217 -5.55 -2.81 11.53
C LEU A 217 -4.78 -1.83 12.44
N ASP A 218 -4.13 -2.34 13.50
CA ASP A 218 -3.44 -1.52 14.50
C ASP A 218 -1.97 -1.22 14.15
N ARG A 219 -1.46 -1.91 13.13
CA ARG A 219 -0.12 -1.81 12.55
C ARG A 219 -0.15 -2.32 11.12
N ASP A 220 0.95 -2.09 10.41
CA ASP A 220 1.13 -2.63 9.08
C ASP A 220 1.12 -4.16 9.05
N PHE A 221 0.43 -4.72 8.06
CA PHE A 221 0.62 -6.13 7.75
C PHE A 221 1.90 -6.32 6.93
N ILE A 222 2.74 -7.24 7.40
CA ILE A 222 4.04 -7.59 6.84
C ILE A 222 4.06 -9.10 6.64
N LEU A 223 4.37 -9.52 5.42
CA LEU A 223 4.64 -10.90 5.07
C LEU A 223 6.01 -11.00 4.42
N SER A 224 6.86 -11.88 4.95
CA SER A 224 8.19 -12.19 4.46
C SER A 224 8.17 -13.50 3.71
N LEU A 225 8.68 -13.48 2.47
CA LEU A 225 8.87 -14.64 1.61
C LEU A 225 10.36 -14.90 1.48
N SER A 226 10.85 -15.99 2.08
CA SER A 226 12.26 -16.37 2.08
C SER A 226 12.51 -17.59 1.20
N GLY A 227 13.76 -17.78 0.75
CA GLY A 227 14.13 -18.88 -0.15
C GLY A 227 14.08 -18.52 -1.63
N LEU A 228 14.04 -17.22 -1.96
CA LEU A 228 14.05 -16.69 -3.32
C LEU A 228 15.45 -16.51 -3.90
N LYS A 229 16.49 -16.89 -3.15
CA LYS A 229 17.88 -16.79 -3.62
C LYS A 229 18.06 -17.62 -4.89
N ASN A 230 18.63 -17.01 -5.91
CA ASN A 230 18.88 -17.62 -7.22
C ASN A 230 17.61 -18.14 -7.93
N GLN A 231 16.44 -17.63 -7.57
CA GLN A 231 15.18 -17.96 -8.25
C GLN A 231 14.90 -16.94 -9.35
N SER A 232 14.60 -17.46 -10.54
CA SER A 232 14.17 -16.63 -11.68
C SER A 232 12.68 -16.78 -11.89
N PHE A 233 12.02 -15.68 -12.24
CA PHE A 233 10.57 -15.62 -12.42
C PHE A 233 10.25 -15.15 -13.82
N CYS A 234 9.23 -15.72 -14.43
CA CYS A 234 8.72 -15.28 -15.71
C CYS A 234 7.19 -15.32 -15.67
N MET A 235 6.57 -14.26 -16.18
CA MET A 235 5.13 -14.17 -16.36
C MET A 235 4.86 -13.62 -17.76
N ALA A 236 3.85 -14.16 -18.42
CA ALA A 236 3.37 -13.67 -19.70
C ALA A 236 1.87 -13.40 -19.60
N ALA A 237 1.42 -12.27 -20.12
CA ALA A 237 0.02 -11.89 -20.18
C ALA A 237 -0.32 -11.38 -21.59
N PRO A 238 -1.54 -11.63 -22.11
CA PRO A 238 -1.96 -11.07 -23.39
C PRO A 238 -1.94 -9.53 -23.37
N ASP A 239 -1.42 -8.92 -24.42
CA ASP A 239 -1.43 -7.48 -24.61
C ASP A 239 -2.69 -7.06 -25.37
N LYS A 240 -3.66 -6.49 -24.63
CA LYS A 240 -4.96 -6.07 -25.19
C LYS A 240 -4.85 -4.87 -26.15
N HIS A 241 -3.70 -4.21 -26.25
CA HIS A 241 -3.49 -3.03 -27.08
C HIS A 241 -2.72 -3.36 -28.37
N MET A 242 -1.96 -4.46 -28.39
CA MET A 242 -1.17 -4.87 -29.56
C MET A 242 -1.79 -6.01 -30.39
N GLY A 243 -2.97 -6.53 -30.02
CA GLY A 243 -3.74 -7.52 -30.80
C GLY A 243 -3.86 -8.88 -30.10
N SER A 244 -4.67 -9.79 -30.67
CA SER A 244 -5.04 -11.05 -30.00
C SER A 244 -3.91 -12.06 -29.79
N GLU A 245 -2.79 -11.92 -30.50
CA GLU A 245 -1.62 -12.80 -30.39
C GLU A 245 -0.43 -12.16 -29.68
N ALA A 246 -0.50 -10.86 -29.36
CA ALA A 246 0.56 -10.16 -28.67
C ALA A 246 0.55 -10.50 -27.18
N CYS A 247 1.74 -10.65 -26.57
CA CYS A 247 1.89 -10.83 -25.14
C CYS A 247 2.95 -9.91 -24.57
N THR A 248 2.70 -9.47 -23.34
CA THR A 248 3.66 -8.75 -22.51
C THR A 248 4.31 -9.76 -21.59
N VAL A 249 5.64 -9.76 -21.57
CA VAL A 249 6.44 -10.67 -20.72
C VAL A 249 7.15 -9.85 -19.66
N LEU A 250 7.03 -10.28 -18.41
CA LEU A 250 7.84 -9.82 -17.30
C LEU A 250 8.78 -10.96 -16.88
N ALA A 251 10.09 -10.72 -16.96
CA ALA A 251 11.10 -11.69 -16.57
C ALA A 251 12.06 -11.08 -15.53
N SER A 252 12.33 -11.85 -14.47
CA SER A 252 13.31 -11.55 -13.44
C SER A 252 14.34 -12.68 -13.44
N PHE A 253 15.60 -12.34 -13.68
CA PHE A 253 16.71 -13.29 -13.74
C PHE A 253 17.61 -13.09 -12.53
N ASN A 254 17.65 -14.07 -11.65
CA ASN A 254 18.60 -14.13 -10.55
C ASN A 254 19.46 -15.39 -10.72
N PRO A 255 20.41 -15.40 -11.67
CA PRO A 255 21.25 -16.56 -11.89
C PRO A 255 22.16 -16.79 -10.68
N ASN A 256 22.41 -18.07 -10.36
CA ASN A 256 23.44 -18.42 -9.39
C ASN A 256 24.82 -18.15 -10.00
N ILE A 257 25.31 -16.92 -9.86
CA ILE A 257 26.67 -16.57 -10.23
C ILE A 257 27.55 -16.93 -9.04
N ASP A 258 28.58 -17.73 -9.31
CA ASP A 258 29.56 -18.14 -8.32
C ASP A 258 30.36 -16.91 -7.87
N ASN A 259 29.89 -16.22 -6.83
CA ASN A 259 30.43 -14.93 -6.36
C ASN A 259 31.93 -15.00 -6.02
N GLY A 260 32.44 -16.20 -5.71
CA GLY A 260 33.87 -16.43 -5.47
C GLY A 260 34.77 -16.15 -6.68
N LYS A 261 34.24 -16.09 -7.90
CA LYS A 261 35.01 -15.75 -9.12
C LYS A 261 35.00 -14.26 -9.46
N PHE A 262 34.10 -13.48 -8.88
CA PHE A 262 33.88 -12.06 -9.21
C PHE A 262 34.03 -11.10 -8.03
N ALA A 263 34.41 -11.59 -6.84
CA ALA A 263 34.80 -10.75 -5.72
C ALA A 263 36.12 -10.03 -6.04
N GLN A 264 36.02 -8.98 -6.86
CA GLN A 264 37.12 -8.07 -7.13
C GLN A 264 37.26 -7.14 -5.92
N PRO A 265 38.50 -6.81 -5.49
CA PRO A 265 38.72 -5.81 -4.47
C PRO A 265 38.03 -4.50 -4.87
N VAL A 266 37.10 -4.03 -4.05
CA VAL A 266 36.41 -2.75 -4.28
C VAL A 266 37.18 -1.66 -3.54
N ALA A 267 37.60 -0.62 -4.26
CA ALA A 267 38.12 0.60 -3.64
C ALA A 267 36.93 1.46 -3.17
N LEU A 268 36.46 1.22 -1.95
CA LEU A 268 35.34 1.95 -1.35
C LEU A 268 35.84 3.26 -0.71
N LYS A 269 35.21 4.39 -1.09
CA LYS A 269 35.36 5.68 -0.40
C LYS A 269 34.01 6.06 0.18
N ILE A 270 33.94 6.22 1.49
CA ILE A 270 32.71 6.61 2.19
C ILE A 270 32.86 8.05 2.64
N LEU A 271 31.97 8.92 2.18
CA LEU A 271 31.87 10.32 2.62
C LEU A 271 30.65 10.43 3.53
N VAL A 272 30.85 10.94 4.75
CA VAL A 272 29.81 11.04 5.77
C VAL A 272 29.65 12.49 6.16
N ASP A 273 28.40 12.96 6.20
CA ASP A 273 28.10 14.31 6.68
C ASP A 273 28.34 14.37 8.20
N CYS A 274 29.03 15.43 8.64
CA CYS A 274 29.32 15.72 10.05
C CYS A 274 28.82 17.12 10.44
N SER A 275 27.86 17.65 9.69
CA SER A 275 27.21 18.94 9.94
C SER A 275 26.51 18.98 11.30
N GLY A 276 26.17 20.18 11.78
CA GLY A 276 25.53 20.36 13.09
C GLY A 276 24.20 19.60 13.26
N SER A 277 23.49 19.28 12.17
CA SER A 277 22.27 18.46 12.18
C SER A 277 22.49 16.98 12.43
N MET A 278 23.74 16.50 12.30
CA MET A 278 24.10 15.10 12.56
C MET A 278 24.32 14.82 14.06
N ASN A 279 24.31 15.84 14.90
CA ASN A 279 24.66 15.70 16.31
C ASN A 279 23.63 14.82 17.07
N GLY A 280 24.12 13.95 17.95
CA GLY A 280 23.28 12.98 18.68
C GLY A 280 23.13 11.64 17.97
N ASP A 281 21.94 11.04 18.03
CA ASP A 281 21.68 9.66 17.59
C ASP A 281 22.05 9.40 16.11
N SER A 282 21.98 10.43 15.26
CA SER A 282 22.32 10.31 13.83
C SER A 282 23.80 10.02 13.60
N ILE A 283 24.72 10.70 14.29
CA ILE A 283 26.16 10.43 14.13
C ILE A 283 26.58 9.14 14.83
N GLU A 284 25.90 8.74 15.91
CA GLU A 284 26.16 7.43 16.55
C GLU A 284 25.73 6.27 15.64
N SER A 285 24.53 6.34 15.08
CA SER A 285 24.05 5.35 14.10
C SER A 285 24.96 5.28 12.86
N ALA A 286 25.43 6.43 12.38
CA ALA A 286 26.37 6.47 11.25
C ALA A 286 27.70 5.76 11.57
N LYS A 287 28.24 5.95 12.77
CA LYS A 287 29.46 5.26 13.22
C LYS A 287 29.27 3.75 13.32
N GLU A 288 28.16 3.29 13.89
CA GLU A 288 27.87 1.85 14.00
C GLU A 288 27.76 1.19 12.62
N ALA A 289 27.03 1.82 11.70
CA ALA A 289 26.91 1.33 10.32
C ALA A 289 28.27 1.27 9.62
N LEU A 290 29.11 2.31 9.75
CA LEU A 290 30.46 2.33 9.17
C LEU A 290 31.34 1.21 9.75
N HIS A 291 31.25 0.97 11.05
CA HIS A 291 31.98 -0.12 11.69
C HIS A 291 31.57 -1.48 11.11
N GLN A 292 30.28 -1.73 10.88
CA GLN A 292 29.82 -2.98 10.26
C GLN A 292 30.33 -3.13 8.83
N VAL A 293 30.27 -2.06 8.02
CA VAL A 293 30.73 -2.07 6.61
C VAL A 293 32.24 -2.27 6.49
N LEU A 294 33.03 -1.79 7.45
CA LEU A 294 34.49 -1.95 7.43
C LEU A 294 34.99 -3.31 7.96
N ILE A 295 34.15 -4.03 8.72
CA ILE A 295 34.48 -5.32 9.32
C ILE A 295 33.98 -6.50 8.47
N SER A 296 32.99 -6.27 7.60
CA SER A 296 32.47 -7.25 6.62
C SER A 296 33.40 -7.47 5.44
#